data_AF-A0A4V5NEY6-F1
#
_entry.id   AF-A0A4V5NEY6-F1
#
_cell.length_a   1.000
_cell.length_b   1.000
_cell.length_c   1.000
_cell.angle_alpha   90.00
_cell.angle_beta   90.00
_cell.angle_gamma   90.00
#
_symmetry.space_group_name_H-M   'P 1'
#
loop_
_entity.id
_entity.type
_entity.pdbx_description
1 polymer ?
#
loop_
_entity_poly.entity_id
_entity_poly.type
_entity_poly.pdbx_seq_one_letter_code
_entity_poly.pdbx_strand_id
1 'polypeptide(L)'
;MRKEPSSSDSEDEGPYQKHKKKRLMRKHPNKHHEGDRKRWRDAITERERKRYEGVWAANRGLHVVLEEVNLQTPAVANTVNEQVCSLVVRDIWSRSRLPEHVLEEVWGLVDTQGVGRLSKEEFVVGMWLIDQCLKGRKLPIKVSDSVWGSVRTVGGIKVRRK
;
A
#
# COMPACT_ATOMS: atom_id res chain seq x y z
N MET A 1 -45.46 54.92 -57.94
CA MET A 1 -44.96 53.52 -58.08
C MET A 1 -43.51 53.52 -57.61
N ARG A 2 -43.18 52.70 -56.58
CA ARG A 2 -41.84 52.43 -55.96
C ARG A 2 -41.34 53.54 -55.00
N LYS A 3 -41.38 53.36 -53.66
CA LYS A 3 -40.66 52.49 -52.67
C LYS A 3 -39.35 53.13 -52.15
N GLU A 4 -39.41 53.54 -50.89
CA GLU A 4 -38.32 53.98 -49.99
C GLU A 4 -37.25 52.91 -49.75
N PRO A 5 -36.05 53.32 -49.34
CA PRO A 5 -35.53 52.93 -48.02
C PRO A 5 -34.81 54.12 -47.35
N SER A 6 -34.56 54.23 -46.05
CA SER A 6 -34.70 53.42 -44.85
C SER A 6 -34.23 54.35 -43.71
N SER A 7 -34.91 54.23 -42.56
CA SER A 7 -34.51 54.58 -41.20
C SER A 7 -33.06 55.06 -40.99
N SER A 8 -32.93 56.29 -40.49
CA SER A 8 -31.75 56.81 -39.80
C SER A 8 -32.22 57.29 -38.44
N ASP A 9 -32.04 56.48 -37.40
CA ASP A 9 -32.10 56.93 -36.01
C ASP A 9 -30.89 56.38 -35.27
N SER A 10 -30.22 57.29 -34.58
CA SER A 10 -28.86 57.15 -34.08
C SER A 10 -28.88 56.92 -32.57
N GLU A 11 -28.46 55.73 -32.13
CA GLU A 11 -28.16 55.46 -30.73
C GLU A 11 -26.67 55.15 -30.54
N ASP A 12 -26.04 56.05 -29.80
CA ASP A 12 -24.71 56.07 -29.21
C ASP A 12 -24.51 54.86 -28.27
N GLU A 13 -23.57 53.97 -28.60
CA GLU A 13 -23.13 52.90 -27.70
C GLU A 13 -21.61 52.76 -27.76
N GLY A 14 -20.95 53.32 -26.74
CA GLY A 14 -19.50 53.41 -26.62
C GLY A 14 -18.77 52.05 -26.52
N PRO A 15 -17.47 52.00 -26.83
CA PRO A 15 -16.76 50.75 -27.17
C PRO A 15 -16.30 49.90 -25.97
N TYR A 16 -16.94 49.99 -24.80
CA TYR A 16 -16.43 49.39 -23.56
C TYR A 16 -17.33 48.34 -22.92
N GLN A 17 -17.70 47.28 -23.66
CA GLN A 17 -18.22 46.07 -23.02
C GLN A 17 -17.06 45.20 -22.48
N LYS A 18 -16.74 45.34 -21.19
CA LYS A 18 -15.74 44.51 -20.49
C LYS A 18 -16.21 43.06 -20.40
N HIS A 19 -15.69 42.20 -21.28
CA HIS A 19 -15.81 40.74 -21.15
C HIS A 19 -15.14 40.27 -19.85
N LYS A 20 -15.92 39.86 -18.84
CA LYS A 20 -15.40 39.18 -17.64
C LYS A 20 -14.93 37.77 -18.03
N LYS A 21 -13.68 37.65 -18.51
CA LYS A 21 -13.03 36.35 -18.70
C LYS A 21 -13.01 35.62 -17.36
N LYS A 22 -13.69 34.46 -17.28
CA LYS A 22 -13.54 33.54 -16.15
C LYS A 22 -12.05 33.25 -16.00
N ARG A 23 -11.46 33.66 -14.87
CA ARG A 23 -10.06 33.38 -14.57
C ARG A 23 -9.91 31.87 -14.43
N LEU A 24 -9.60 31.19 -15.53
CA LEU A 24 -9.12 29.82 -15.49
C LEU A 24 -7.84 29.87 -14.69
N MET A 25 -7.93 29.56 -13.39
CA MET A 25 -6.77 29.45 -12.52
C MET A 25 -5.90 28.33 -13.11
N ARG A 26 -4.90 28.72 -13.92
CA ARG A 26 -3.84 27.82 -14.39
C ARG A 26 -3.12 27.34 -13.15
N LYS A 27 -3.51 26.15 -12.67
CA LYS A 27 -2.71 25.45 -11.67
C LYS A 27 -1.34 25.21 -12.30
N HIS A 28 -0.31 25.67 -11.61
CA HIS A 28 1.07 25.54 -12.07
C HIS A 28 1.40 24.03 -12.21
N PRO A 29 2.07 23.59 -13.29
CA PRO A 29 2.38 22.18 -13.52
C PRO A 29 3.16 21.53 -12.35
N ASN A 30 3.85 22.33 -11.55
CA ASN A 30 4.64 21.87 -10.39
C ASN A 30 3.96 22.19 -9.04
N LYS A 31 2.65 22.46 -9.01
CA LYS A 31 1.92 22.67 -7.75
C LYS A 31 1.66 21.32 -7.08
N HIS A 32 2.65 20.84 -6.33
CA HIS A 32 2.52 19.66 -5.48
C HIS A 32 1.71 20.04 -4.23
N HIS A 33 0.69 19.25 -3.88
CA HIS A 33 0.02 19.39 -2.59
C HIS A 33 1.01 18.98 -1.50
N GLU A 34 1.21 19.85 -0.50
CA GLU A 34 2.12 19.63 0.64
C GLU A 34 1.82 18.27 1.35
N GLY A 35 0.57 17.80 1.28
CA GLY A 35 0.11 16.52 1.85
C GLY A 35 0.61 15.26 1.15
N ASP A 36 1.18 15.36 -0.06
CA ASP A 36 1.75 14.21 -0.79
C ASP A 36 3.23 13.96 -0.43
N ARG A 37 3.85 14.86 0.33
CA ARG A 37 5.25 14.67 0.77
C ARG A 37 5.26 13.77 2.01
N LYS A 38 5.89 12.60 1.87
CA LYS A 38 6.33 11.71 2.96
C LYS A 38 5.26 10.89 3.69
N ARG A 39 4.06 10.70 3.13
CA ARG A 39 3.18 9.67 3.70
C ARG A 39 3.79 8.29 3.44
N TRP A 40 3.85 7.48 4.49
CA TRP A 40 4.15 6.06 4.37
C TRP A 40 3.25 5.48 3.28
N ARG A 41 3.76 4.57 2.43
CA ARG A 41 2.90 3.98 1.39
C ARG A 41 1.79 3.23 2.11
N ASP A 42 0.55 3.57 1.82
CA ASP A 42 -0.60 3.02 2.55
C ASP A 42 -0.99 1.60 2.07
N ALA A 43 -0.29 1.02 1.10
CA ALA A 43 -0.65 -0.27 0.52
C ALA A 43 0.55 -1.03 -0.08
N ILE A 44 0.47 -2.36 0.00
CA ILE A 44 1.37 -3.30 -0.69
C ILE A 44 0.79 -3.54 -2.08
N THR A 45 1.59 -3.34 -3.12
CA THR A 45 1.11 -3.60 -4.48
C THR A 45 0.96 -5.09 -4.74
N GLU A 46 0.04 -5.46 -5.63
CA GLU A 46 -0.17 -6.85 -6.04
C GLU A 46 1.12 -7.55 -6.53
N ARG A 47 1.98 -6.81 -7.24
CA ARG A 47 3.28 -7.31 -7.70
C ARG A 47 4.24 -7.56 -6.54
N GLU A 48 4.30 -6.66 -5.56
CA GLU A 48 5.11 -6.84 -4.35
C GLU A 48 4.61 -8.04 -3.55
N ARG A 49 3.30 -8.10 -3.27
CA ARG A 49 2.62 -9.19 -2.57
C ARG A 49 2.98 -10.55 -3.18
N LYS A 50 2.77 -10.73 -4.49
CA LYS A 50 3.09 -11.98 -5.19
C LYS A 50 4.55 -12.41 -5.07
N ARG A 51 5.50 -11.46 -5.09
CA ARG A 51 6.93 -11.78 -4.91
C ARG A 51 7.19 -12.28 -3.49
N TYR A 52 6.67 -11.59 -2.48
CA TYR A 52 6.88 -11.99 -1.08
C TYR A 52 6.15 -13.30 -0.77
N GLU A 53 4.97 -13.53 -1.33
CA GLU A 53 4.25 -14.79 -1.21
C GLU A 53 5.02 -15.97 -1.82
N GLY A 54 5.73 -15.75 -2.92
CA GLY A 54 6.63 -16.77 -3.49
C GLY A 54 7.74 -17.17 -2.52
N VAL A 55 8.33 -16.19 -1.82
CA VAL A 55 9.34 -16.46 -0.79
C VAL A 55 8.71 -17.21 0.40
N TRP A 56 7.54 -16.77 0.88
CA TRP A 56 6.82 -17.46 1.95
C TRP A 56 6.50 -18.92 1.58
N ALA A 57 5.95 -19.13 0.39
CA ALA A 57 5.53 -20.46 -0.08
C ALA A 57 6.69 -21.45 -0.16
N ALA A 58 7.90 -20.98 -0.45
CA ALA A 58 9.11 -21.80 -0.51
C ALA A 58 9.71 -22.12 0.88
N ASN A 59 9.36 -21.36 1.92
CA ASN A 59 9.99 -21.44 3.24
C ASN A 59 9.05 -21.88 4.36
N ARG A 60 7.74 -21.98 4.10
CA ARG A 60 6.74 -22.47 5.06
C ARG A 60 6.94 -23.94 5.40
N GLY A 61 6.66 -24.32 6.64
CA GLY A 61 6.83 -25.69 7.13
C GLY A 61 8.27 -26.14 7.38
N LEU A 62 9.27 -25.28 7.13
CA LEU A 62 10.66 -25.55 7.51
C LEU A 62 10.82 -25.37 9.04
N HIS A 63 11.54 -26.30 9.68
CA HIS A 63 11.74 -26.34 11.14
C HIS A 63 10.44 -26.45 11.95
N VAL A 64 9.51 -27.31 11.52
CA VAL A 64 8.51 -27.87 12.44
C VAL A 64 9.24 -28.89 13.31
N VAL A 65 9.34 -28.63 14.61
CA VAL A 65 10.01 -29.54 15.55
C VAL A 65 9.22 -30.85 15.55
N LEU A 66 9.91 -31.96 15.25
CA LEU A 66 9.36 -33.31 15.15
C LEU A 66 8.63 -33.79 16.44
N GLU A 67 8.86 -33.12 17.58
CA GLU A 67 8.19 -33.46 18.85
C GLU A 67 6.71 -33.08 18.90
N GLU A 68 6.24 -32.11 18.10
CA GLU A 68 4.82 -31.71 18.07
C GLU A 68 3.96 -32.62 17.17
N VAL A 69 4.55 -33.54 16.40
CA VAL A 69 3.76 -34.37 15.46
C VAL A 69 2.97 -35.47 16.19
N ASN A 70 3.37 -35.83 17.42
CA ASN A 70 2.82 -36.98 18.12
C ASN A 70 1.47 -36.72 18.85
N LEU A 71 0.98 -35.47 18.89
CA LEU A 71 -0.26 -35.09 19.58
C LEU A 71 -1.24 -34.29 18.70
N GLN A 72 -0.89 -34.02 17.44
CA GLN A 72 -1.61 -33.05 16.61
C GLN A 72 -2.70 -33.71 15.77
N THR A 73 -3.94 -33.24 15.93
CA THR A 73 -5.03 -33.52 14.98
C THR A 73 -4.68 -32.96 13.60
N PRO A 74 -5.16 -33.57 12.49
CA PRO A 74 -4.80 -33.17 11.13
C PRO A 74 -5.11 -31.70 10.81
N ALA A 75 -6.08 -31.09 11.49
CA ALA A 75 -6.41 -29.67 11.36
C ALA A 75 -5.27 -28.76 11.86
N VAL A 76 -4.65 -29.08 13.00
CA VAL A 76 -3.58 -28.27 13.59
C VAL A 76 -2.29 -28.43 12.81
N ALA A 77 -1.98 -29.65 12.35
CA ALA A 77 -0.81 -29.93 11.51
C ALA A 77 -0.80 -29.06 10.23
N ASN A 78 -1.96 -28.87 9.60
CA ASN A 78 -2.10 -27.99 8.43
C ASN A 78 -1.78 -26.53 8.76
N THR A 79 -2.22 -26.04 9.93
CA THR A 79 -1.94 -24.67 10.36
C THR A 79 -0.44 -24.42 10.56
N VAL A 80 0.29 -25.36 11.18
CA VAL A 80 1.74 -25.18 11.40
C VAL A 80 2.52 -25.23 10.08
N ASN A 81 2.06 -26.05 9.12
CA ASN A 81 2.64 -26.15 7.77
C ASN A 81 2.41 -24.89 6.90
N GLU A 82 1.47 -24.03 7.31
CA GLU A 82 1.18 -22.74 6.67
C GLU A 82 1.84 -21.56 7.42
N GLN A 83 2.87 -21.83 8.20
CA GLN A 83 3.65 -20.79 8.88
C GLN A 83 5.15 -20.95 8.64
N VAL A 84 5.87 -19.85 8.83
CA VAL A 84 7.34 -19.81 8.74
C VAL A 84 7.88 -19.55 10.15
N CYS A 85 8.79 -20.41 10.62
CA CYS A 85 9.43 -20.26 11.93
C CYS A 85 10.31 -19.00 12.00
N SER A 86 10.36 -18.34 13.15
CA SER A 86 11.19 -17.16 13.41
C SER A 86 12.66 -17.32 13.00
N LEU A 87 13.24 -18.51 13.17
CA LEU A 87 14.63 -18.80 12.77
C LEU A 87 14.82 -18.67 11.26
N VAL A 88 13.87 -19.21 10.48
CA VAL A 88 13.88 -19.14 9.02
C VAL A 88 13.63 -17.71 8.57
N VAL A 89 12.69 -17.00 9.21
CA VAL A 89 12.43 -15.59 8.94
C VAL A 89 13.67 -14.74 9.17
N ARG A 90 14.34 -14.90 10.31
CA ARG A 90 15.58 -14.19 10.65
C ARG A 90 16.68 -14.45 9.62
N ASP A 91 16.88 -15.71 9.22
CA ASP A 91 17.86 -16.05 8.18
C ASP A 91 17.55 -15.33 6.86
N ILE A 92 16.30 -15.39 6.39
CA ILE A 92 15.89 -14.72 5.14
C ILE A 92 16.08 -13.20 5.24
N TRP A 93 15.62 -12.59 6.33
CA TRP A 93 15.66 -11.14 6.52
C TRP A 93 17.07 -10.60 6.71
N SER A 94 17.97 -11.37 7.33
CA SER A 94 19.39 -10.99 7.49
C SER A 94 20.09 -10.72 6.16
N ARG A 95 19.64 -11.36 5.07
CA ARG A 95 20.18 -11.19 3.72
C ARG A 95 19.93 -9.79 3.14
N SER A 96 19.01 -9.03 3.72
CA SER A 96 18.78 -7.62 3.37
C SER A 96 19.93 -6.69 3.77
N ARG A 97 20.85 -7.15 4.63
CA ARG A 97 21.96 -6.36 5.19
C ARG A 97 21.52 -5.14 5.99
N LEU A 98 20.28 -5.13 6.47
CA LEU A 98 19.85 -4.16 7.48
C LEU A 98 20.45 -4.52 8.84
N PRO A 99 20.68 -3.54 9.73
CA PRO A 99 21.10 -3.80 11.10
C PRO A 99 20.13 -4.71 11.85
N GLU A 100 20.65 -5.56 12.73
CA GLU A 100 19.85 -6.55 13.47
C GLU A 100 18.71 -5.90 14.28
N HIS A 101 18.97 -4.79 14.98
CA HIS A 101 17.94 -4.06 15.72
C HIS A 101 16.76 -3.60 14.83
N VAL A 102 17.01 -3.26 13.57
CA VAL A 102 15.94 -2.87 12.63
C VAL A 102 15.10 -4.09 12.26
N LEU A 103 15.72 -5.26 12.09
CA LEU A 103 15.01 -6.50 11.80
C LEU A 103 14.16 -6.96 12.99
N GLU A 104 14.65 -6.77 14.22
CA GLU A 104 13.89 -7.00 15.46
C GLU A 104 12.68 -6.06 15.57
N GLU A 105 12.85 -4.78 15.25
CA GLU A 105 11.73 -3.83 15.18
C GLU A 105 10.68 -4.27 14.15
N VAL A 106 11.11 -4.70 12.96
CA VAL A 106 10.19 -5.24 11.94
C VAL A 106 9.46 -6.48 12.45
N TRP A 107 10.18 -7.39 13.12
CA TRP A 107 9.57 -8.59 13.73
C TRP A 107 8.48 -8.22 14.72
N GLY A 108 8.78 -7.30 15.66
CA GLY A 108 7.81 -6.85 16.66
C GLY A 108 6.59 -6.12 16.07
N LEU A 109 6.71 -5.56 14.86
CA LEU A 109 5.60 -4.95 14.15
C LEU A 109 4.65 -5.97 13.51
N VAL A 110 5.11 -7.19 13.21
CA VAL A 110 4.31 -8.20 12.52
C VAL A 110 3.86 -9.33 13.44
N ASP A 111 4.70 -9.82 14.35
CA ASP A 111 4.34 -10.87 15.33
C ASP A 111 3.66 -10.26 16.56
N THR A 112 2.45 -9.72 16.36
CA THR A 112 1.70 -9.06 17.45
C THR A 112 1.23 -10.02 18.54
N GLN A 113 1.14 -11.32 18.22
CA GLN A 113 0.67 -12.36 19.13
C GLN A 113 1.82 -13.08 19.85
N GLY A 114 3.08 -12.83 19.48
CA GLY A 114 4.25 -13.45 20.09
C GLY A 114 4.31 -14.97 19.87
N VAL A 115 3.78 -15.46 18.75
CA VAL A 115 3.69 -16.90 18.46
C VAL A 115 5.06 -17.47 18.12
N GLY A 116 6.02 -16.64 17.68
CA GLY A 116 7.34 -17.11 17.24
C GLY A 116 7.32 -17.73 15.83
N ARG A 117 6.19 -17.61 15.12
CA ARG A 117 6.00 -18.07 13.74
C ARG A 117 5.15 -17.03 13.02
N LEU A 118 5.42 -16.82 11.72
CA LEU A 118 4.65 -15.89 10.91
C LEU A 118 3.71 -16.63 9.96
N SER A 119 2.46 -16.22 9.96
CA SER A 119 1.51 -16.52 8.89
C SER A 119 1.93 -15.88 7.56
N LYS A 120 1.26 -16.28 6.49
CA LYS A 120 1.44 -15.68 5.16
C LYS A 120 1.33 -14.15 5.20
N GLU A 121 0.34 -13.63 5.90
CA GLU A 121 0.06 -12.19 5.91
C GLU A 121 1.18 -11.42 6.61
N GLU A 122 1.56 -11.88 7.80
CA GLU A 122 2.60 -11.26 8.62
C GLU A 122 3.96 -11.31 7.92
N PHE A 123 4.29 -12.43 7.28
CA PHE A 123 5.53 -12.56 6.51
C PHE A 123 5.60 -11.56 5.36
N VAL A 124 4.51 -11.43 4.59
CA VAL A 124 4.43 -10.50 3.45
C VAL A 124 4.56 -9.05 3.91
N VAL A 125 3.91 -8.68 5.02
CA VAL A 125 4.05 -7.34 5.59
C VAL A 125 5.49 -7.08 6.07
N GLY A 126 6.12 -8.06 6.73
CA GLY A 126 7.51 -7.96 7.19
C GLY A 126 8.49 -7.74 6.04
N MET A 127 8.37 -8.54 4.96
CA MET A 127 9.17 -8.36 3.74
C MET A 127 8.98 -6.97 3.13
N TRP A 128 7.75 -6.47 3.12
CA TRP A 128 7.47 -5.15 2.58
C TRP A 128 8.06 -4.01 3.44
N LEU A 129 8.04 -4.16 4.78
CA LEU A 129 8.65 -3.22 5.73
C LEU A 129 10.16 -3.13 5.50
N ILE A 130 10.84 -4.28 5.35
CA ILE A 130 12.26 -4.36 5.00
C ILE A 130 12.53 -3.60 3.70
N ASP A 131 11.73 -3.85 2.65
CA ASP A 131 11.84 -3.13 1.39
C ASP A 131 11.61 -1.61 1.54
N GLN A 132 10.79 -1.17 2.50
CA GLN A 132 10.65 0.27 2.78
C GLN A 132 11.88 0.85 3.48
N CYS A 133 12.48 0.10 4.42
CA CYS A 133 13.73 0.49 5.08
C CYS A 133 14.88 0.61 4.09
N LEU A 134 15.02 -0.35 3.17
CA LEU A 134 16.01 -0.31 2.09
C LEU A 134 15.82 0.89 1.14
N LYS A 135 14.57 1.39 1.01
CA LYS A 135 14.25 2.63 0.28
C LYS A 135 14.49 3.90 1.11
N GLY A 136 15.07 3.78 2.31
CA GLY A 136 15.38 4.89 3.21
C GLY A 136 14.20 5.43 4.02
N ARG A 137 13.10 4.66 4.14
CA ARG A 137 11.93 5.06 4.96
C ARG A 137 12.10 4.57 6.41
N LYS A 138 11.70 5.39 7.37
CA LYS A 138 11.73 5.05 8.81
C LYS A 138 10.54 4.19 9.19
N LEU A 139 10.76 3.12 9.95
CA LEU A 139 9.70 2.22 10.40
C LEU A 139 8.58 2.99 11.12
N PRO A 140 7.30 2.63 10.88
CA PRO A 140 6.19 3.19 11.62
C PRO A 140 6.10 2.55 13.01
N ILE A 141 5.51 3.24 13.97
CA ILE A 141 5.25 2.70 15.33
C ILE A 141 4.25 1.54 15.28
N LYS A 142 3.29 1.61 14.33
CA LYS A 142 2.31 0.56 14.04
C LYS A 142 2.06 0.51 12.55
N VAL A 143 1.91 -0.69 12.00
CA VAL A 143 1.52 -0.88 10.61
C VAL A 143 0.05 -0.49 10.43
N SER A 144 -0.25 0.31 9.40
CA SER A 144 -1.61 0.80 9.15
C SER A 144 -2.54 -0.30 8.64
N ASP A 145 -3.83 -0.22 8.96
CA ASP A 145 -4.84 -1.20 8.53
C ASP A 145 -4.95 -1.33 7.01
N SER A 146 -4.62 -0.26 6.28
CA SER A 146 -4.61 -0.27 4.82
C SER A 146 -3.50 -1.18 4.26
N VAL A 147 -2.33 -1.21 4.90
CA VAL A 147 -1.23 -2.13 4.53
C VAL A 147 -1.65 -3.57 4.78
N TRP A 148 -2.21 -3.85 5.97
CA TRP A 148 -2.72 -5.17 6.30
C TRP A 148 -3.86 -5.62 5.37
N GLY A 149 -4.81 -4.73 5.09
CA GLY A 149 -5.92 -4.98 4.16
C GLY A 149 -5.46 -5.26 2.74
N SER A 150 -4.29 -4.74 2.33
CA SER A 150 -3.71 -5.00 1.01
C SER A 150 -3.18 -6.42 0.86
N VAL A 151 -2.80 -7.09 1.96
CA VAL A 151 -2.32 -8.49 1.92
C VAL A 151 -3.47 -9.46 1.99
N ARG A 152 -4.48 -9.13 2.82
CA ARG A 152 -5.68 -9.92 3.09
C ARG A 152 -6.59 -10.22 1.90
N THR A 153 -6.20 -9.83 0.68
CA THR A 153 -6.99 -9.88 -0.57
C THR A 153 -8.12 -10.89 -0.47
N VAL A 154 -9.28 -10.39 -0.01
CA VAL A 154 -10.48 -11.22 0.15
C VAL A 154 -10.77 -11.72 -1.24
N GLY A 155 -10.68 -13.04 -1.44
CA GLY A 155 -11.07 -13.64 -2.70
C GLY A 155 -12.49 -13.19 -3.05
N GLY A 156 -12.61 -12.27 -4.01
CA GLY A 156 -13.85 -12.06 -4.75
C GLY A 156 -14.84 -10.97 -4.32
N ILE A 157 -14.63 -10.14 -3.29
CA ILE A 157 -15.62 -9.08 -2.96
C ILE A 157 -15.16 -7.70 -3.39
N LYS A 158 -15.35 -7.40 -4.68
CA LYS A 158 -15.29 -6.04 -5.21
C LYS A 158 -16.59 -5.30 -4.84
N VAL A 159 -16.65 -4.71 -3.64
CA VAL A 159 -17.74 -3.78 -3.31
C VAL A 159 -17.60 -2.56 -4.21
N ARG A 160 -18.39 -2.52 -5.29
CA ARG A 160 -18.57 -1.33 -6.11
C ARG A 160 -19.24 -0.28 -5.21
N ARG A 161 -18.53 0.79 -4.86
CA ARG A 161 -19.16 1.95 -4.22
C ARG A 161 -20.02 2.67 -5.28
N LYS A 162 -21.24 2.99 -4.86
CA LYS A 162 -22.32 3.61 -5.65
C LYS A 162 -22.01 5.08 -5.95
#